data_AF-A0A951MZV9-F1
#
_entry.id   AF-A0A951MZV9-F1
#
_cell.length_a   1.000
_cell.length_b   1.000
_cell.length_c   1.000
_cell.angle_alpha   90.00
_cell.angle_beta   90.00
_cell.angle_gamma   90.00
#
_symmetry.space_group_name_H-M   'P 1'
#
loop_
_entity.id
_entity.type
_entity.pdbx_description
1 polymer ?
#
loop_
_entity_poly.entity_id
_entity_poly.type
_entity_poly.pdbx_seq_one_letter_code
_entity_poly.pdbx_strand_id
1 'polypeptide(L)'
;MRFVDEYRDPAAARRAVEEIGIVSGGEHRKFMEVCGGHTHTIYKHGIENVLPENIELVHGPGCPVCVIPMGRVDDAINLAEQPGVIFTSFGDMMRVPGSTSNLLEAKARGADVRMVYSPLDALRIAQANPDRQVVFFAIGFETTAPSTAITLVKAKEAGVTNFSVFCNHVTIVPPLKAILESPDLRLDGFIGPGHVSTVIGNRPYRFVPAQYGKPLVTAGFEPLDILQSILMLVHQLREGRCEVENQYTRAVRDEGNVRALQILGEVFELRPHFEWRGLGFISHSGLKLSEAFADWDAELR
;
A
#
# COMPACT_ATOMS: atom_id res chain seq x y z
N MET A 1 -15.75 -7.05 18.78
CA MET A 1 -15.67 -7.34 17.32
C MET A 1 -15.19 -8.78 17.22
N ARG A 2 -15.93 -9.67 16.55
CA ARG A 2 -15.55 -11.10 16.45
C ARG A 2 -14.10 -11.17 15.92
N PHE A 3 -13.25 -12.00 16.53
CA PHE A 3 -11.81 -12.15 16.24
C PHE A 3 -10.82 -11.13 16.85
N VAL A 4 -11.22 -9.94 17.31
CA VAL A 4 -10.23 -8.97 17.86
C VAL A 4 -9.65 -9.44 19.19
N ASP A 5 -10.48 -9.96 20.09
CA ASP A 5 -10.03 -10.37 21.43
C ASP A 5 -9.21 -11.67 21.37
N GLU A 6 -9.56 -12.59 20.45
CA GLU A 6 -8.87 -13.87 20.24
C GLU A 6 -7.48 -13.67 19.63
N TYR A 7 -7.34 -12.77 18.64
CA TYR A 7 -6.04 -12.45 18.01
C TYR A 7 -5.19 -11.43 18.81
N ARG A 8 -5.64 -11.06 20.02
CA ARG A 8 -4.89 -10.23 20.98
C ARG A 8 -4.66 -10.92 22.33
N ASP A 9 -4.92 -12.23 22.43
CA ASP A 9 -4.69 -12.99 23.66
C ASP A 9 -3.20 -12.99 24.05
N PRO A 10 -2.82 -12.38 25.19
CA PRO A 10 -1.43 -12.35 25.65
C PRO A 10 -0.85 -13.74 25.95
N ALA A 11 -1.69 -14.71 26.35
CA ALA A 11 -1.24 -16.06 26.62
C ALA A 11 -0.87 -16.79 25.31
N ALA A 12 -1.68 -16.64 24.27
CA ALA A 12 -1.34 -17.13 22.94
C ALA A 12 -0.09 -16.44 22.37
N ALA A 13 0.07 -15.13 22.59
CA ALA A 13 1.23 -14.40 22.08
C ALA A 13 2.54 -14.89 22.72
N ARG A 14 2.55 -15.12 24.04
CA ARG A 14 3.69 -15.72 24.74
C ARG A 14 4.05 -17.11 24.20
N ARG A 15 3.06 -17.97 23.99
CA ARG A 15 3.30 -19.30 23.41
C ARG A 15 3.90 -19.22 22.01
N ALA A 16 3.40 -18.32 21.16
CA ALA A 16 3.94 -18.12 19.81
C ALA A 16 5.40 -17.64 19.85
N VAL A 17 5.74 -16.71 20.73
CA VAL A 17 7.12 -16.24 20.94
C VAL A 17 8.05 -17.36 21.40
N GLU A 18 7.62 -18.14 22.40
CA GLU A 18 8.38 -19.30 22.89
C GLU A 18 8.63 -20.31 21.76
N GLU A 19 7.61 -20.59 20.97
CA GLU A 19 7.69 -21.51 19.83
C GLU A 19 8.63 -20.98 18.74
N ILE A 20 8.59 -19.69 18.40
CA ILE A 20 9.53 -19.06 17.46
C ILE A 20 10.98 -19.26 17.96
N GLY A 21 11.24 -19.08 19.25
CA GLY A 21 12.56 -19.31 19.84
C GLY A 21 13.03 -20.76 19.70
N ILE A 22 12.15 -21.73 19.97
CA ILE A 22 12.45 -23.16 19.86
C ILE A 22 12.70 -23.56 18.39
N VAL A 23 11.85 -23.13 17.47
CA VAL A 23 11.90 -23.55 16.06
C VAL A 23 13.05 -22.88 15.32
N SER A 24 13.38 -21.63 15.65
CA SER A 24 14.50 -20.91 15.02
C SER A 24 15.87 -21.46 15.41
N GLY A 25 15.97 -22.20 16.52
CA GLY A 25 17.20 -22.91 16.92
C GLY A 25 18.40 -22.00 17.18
N GLY A 26 18.16 -20.70 17.42
CA GLY A 26 19.21 -19.68 17.58
C GLY A 26 19.84 -19.18 16.28
N GLU A 27 19.41 -19.65 15.11
CA GLU A 27 19.87 -19.11 13.83
C GLU A 27 19.31 -17.69 13.62
N HIS A 28 20.17 -16.74 13.25
CA HIS A 28 19.75 -15.38 12.99
C HIS A 28 18.90 -15.32 11.71
N ARG A 29 17.67 -14.82 11.81
CA ARG A 29 16.71 -14.68 10.71
C ARG A 29 16.27 -13.23 10.57
N LYS A 30 16.28 -12.73 9.34
CA LYS A 30 15.87 -11.37 9.01
C LYS A 30 14.64 -11.38 8.09
N PHE A 31 13.52 -10.88 8.60
CA PHE A 31 12.25 -10.85 7.86
C PHE A 31 11.82 -9.43 7.55
N MET A 32 11.37 -9.18 6.32
CA MET A 32 10.84 -7.87 5.94
C MET A 32 9.32 -7.88 5.83
N GLU A 33 8.66 -6.94 6.50
CA GLU A 33 7.27 -6.61 6.21
C GLU A 33 7.20 -5.48 5.17
N VAL A 34 6.19 -5.51 4.30
CA VAL A 34 5.99 -4.50 3.25
C VAL A 34 4.60 -3.85 3.34
N CYS A 35 4.16 -3.54 4.56
CA CYS A 35 2.87 -2.90 4.82
C CYS A 35 2.92 -1.96 6.03
N GLY A 36 2.61 -0.67 5.82
CA GLY A 36 2.56 0.29 6.93
C GLY A 36 1.61 -0.10 8.09
N GLY A 37 0.57 -0.90 7.82
CA GLY A 37 -0.30 -1.45 8.86
C GLY A 37 0.36 -2.52 9.73
N HIS A 38 1.26 -3.33 9.15
CA HIS A 38 2.11 -4.26 9.89
C HIS A 38 3.15 -3.49 10.71
N THR A 39 3.84 -2.52 10.10
CA THR A 39 4.75 -1.60 10.83
C THR A 39 4.05 -0.99 12.05
N HIS A 40 2.85 -0.43 11.86
CA HIS A 40 2.08 0.17 12.95
C HIS A 40 1.78 -0.82 14.08
N THR A 41 1.39 -2.05 13.73
CA THR A 41 1.06 -3.09 14.71
C THR A 41 2.30 -3.55 15.48
N ILE A 42 3.42 -3.76 14.77
CA ILE A 42 4.71 -4.12 15.36
C ILE A 42 5.12 -3.09 16.41
N TYR A 43 5.12 -1.80 16.05
CA TYR A 43 5.48 -0.73 16.98
C TYR A 43 4.48 -0.56 18.13
N LYS A 44 3.18 -0.51 17.82
CA LYS A 44 2.13 -0.27 18.81
C LYS A 44 2.11 -1.32 19.91
N HIS A 45 2.40 -2.57 19.55
CA HIS A 45 2.40 -3.70 20.48
C HIS A 45 3.79 -4.11 20.95
N GLY A 46 4.85 -3.42 20.49
CA GLY A 46 6.24 -3.73 20.85
C GLY A 46 6.64 -5.16 20.49
N ILE A 47 6.20 -5.67 19.32
CA ILE A 47 6.43 -7.07 18.91
C ILE A 47 7.94 -7.36 18.85
N GLU A 48 8.75 -6.44 18.33
CA GLU A 48 10.21 -6.58 18.30
C GLU A 48 10.84 -6.75 19.69
N ASN A 49 10.27 -6.12 20.72
CA ASN A 49 10.80 -6.18 22.08
C ASN A 49 10.56 -7.54 22.76
N VAL A 50 9.64 -8.35 22.23
CA VAL A 50 9.28 -9.65 22.79
C VAL A 50 9.75 -10.81 21.92
N LEU A 51 10.19 -10.55 20.69
CA LEU A 51 10.74 -11.59 19.82
C LEU A 51 12.09 -12.10 20.37
N PRO A 52 12.46 -13.36 20.07
CA PRO A 52 13.81 -13.84 20.33
C PRO A 52 14.87 -12.97 19.64
N GLU A 53 16.03 -12.76 20.29
CA GLU A 53 17.10 -11.87 19.80
C GLU A 53 17.64 -12.25 18.41
N ASN A 54 17.47 -13.52 18.00
CA ASN A 54 17.87 -14.01 16.69
C ASN A 54 16.84 -13.74 15.59
N ILE A 55 15.71 -13.08 15.87
CA ILE A 55 14.72 -12.68 14.86
C ILE A 55 14.75 -11.16 14.69
N GLU A 56 15.25 -10.71 13.54
CA GLU A 56 15.28 -9.31 13.14
C GLU A 56 14.11 -9.01 12.18
N LEU A 57 13.37 -7.93 12.46
CA LEU A 57 12.37 -7.41 11.53
C LEU A 57 12.90 -6.18 10.78
N VAL A 58 12.53 -6.08 9.51
CA VAL A 58 12.87 -4.95 8.63
C VAL A 58 11.59 -4.34 8.07
N HIS A 59 11.51 -3.02 8.10
CA HIS A 59 10.37 -2.28 7.57
C HIS A 59 10.62 -1.87 6.12
N GLY A 60 9.89 -2.49 5.19
CA GLY A 60 9.95 -2.19 3.77
C GLY A 60 9.10 -0.98 3.35
N PRO A 61 9.05 -0.67 2.04
CA PRO A 61 8.32 0.48 1.49
C PRO A 61 6.80 0.24 1.41
N GLY A 62 6.17 -0.14 2.52
CA GLY A 62 4.75 -0.50 2.62
C GLY A 62 3.78 0.67 2.82
N CYS A 63 4.26 1.91 2.73
CA CYS A 63 3.48 3.13 2.97
C CYS A 63 3.43 3.99 1.70
N PRO A 64 2.29 4.08 0.99
CA PRO A 64 2.21 4.78 -0.28
C PRO A 64 2.41 6.30 -0.15
N VAL A 65 2.01 6.86 1.00
CA VAL A 65 2.25 8.26 1.38
C VAL A 65 3.75 8.53 1.59
N CYS A 66 4.48 7.56 2.13
CA CYS A 66 5.89 7.71 2.47
C CYS A 66 6.78 7.58 1.23
N VAL A 67 6.34 6.82 0.23
CA VAL A 67 7.09 6.55 -1.01
C VAL A 67 6.78 7.52 -2.14
N ILE A 68 5.81 8.42 -1.99
CA ILE A 68 5.48 9.41 -3.02
C ILE A 68 6.66 10.37 -3.24
N PRO A 69 7.16 10.58 -4.46
CA PRO A 69 8.30 11.47 -4.70
C PRO A 69 7.93 12.93 -4.47
N MET A 70 8.90 13.76 -4.08
CA MET A 70 8.67 15.18 -3.78
C MET A 70 8.10 15.93 -4.99
N GLY A 71 8.58 15.63 -6.21
CA GLY A 71 8.09 16.26 -7.43
C GLY A 71 6.58 16.07 -7.66
N ARG A 72 6.02 14.91 -7.30
CA ARG A 72 4.56 14.67 -7.41
C ARG A 72 3.76 15.41 -6.34
N VAL A 73 4.37 15.70 -5.19
CA VAL A 73 3.76 16.58 -4.18
C VAL A 73 3.80 18.03 -4.68
N ASP A 74 4.89 18.45 -5.33
CA ASP A 74 5.00 19.77 -5.95
C ASP A 74 3.94 19.95 -7.06
N ASP A 75 3.76 18.95 -7.94
CA ASP A 75 2.69 18.94 -8.94
C ASP A 75 1.29 19.07 -8.31
N ALA A 76 1.04 18.35 -7.22
CA ALA A 76 -0.22 18.45 -6.47
C ALA A 76 -0.44 19.85 -5.88
N ILE A 77 0.61 20.49 -5.34
CA ILE A 77 0.55 21.87 -4.83
C ILE A 77 0.27 22.84 -5.97
N ASN A 78 0.96 22.69 -7.12
CA ASN A 78 0.75 23.52 -8.30
C ASN A 78 -0.70 23.42 -8.80
N LEU A 79 -1.26 22.20 -8.87
CA LEU A 79 -2.68 21.98 -9.20
C LEU A 79 -3.61 22.63 -8.18
N ALA A 80 -3.30 22.54 -6.89
CA ALA A 80 -4.12 23.13 -5.83
C ALA A 80 -4.15 24.66 -5.84
N GLU A 81 -3.07 25.30 -6.27
CA GLU A 81 -2.94 26.75 -6.33
C GLU A 81 -3.56 27.37 -7.60
N GLN A 82 -4.02 26.54 -8.56
CA GLN A 82 -4.69 27.03 -9.76
C GLN A 82 -6.03 27.74 -9.44
N PRO A 83 -6.32 28.89 -10.07
CA PRO A 83 -7.60 29.57 -9.89
C PRO A 83 -8.79 28.68 -10.27
N GLY A 84 -9.83 28.65 -9.42
CA GLY A 84 -11.04 27.88 -9.69
C GLY A 84 -10.95 26.39 -9.35
N VAL A 85 -9.80 25.89 -8.87
CA VAL A 85 -9.65 24.50 -8.42
C VAL A 85 -10.10 24.34 -6.97
N ILE A 86 -10.73 23.21 -6.68
CA ILE A 86 -10.92 22.65 -5.35
C ILE A 86 -10.09 21.36 -5.32
N PHE A 87 -8.99 21.37 -4.60
CA PHE A 87 -8.10 20.22 -4.52
C PHE A 87 -8.47 19.36 -3.34
N THR A 88 -8.59 18.05 -3.55
CA THR A 88 -9.02 17.10 -2.52
C THR A 88 -7.97 16.04 -2.32
N SER A 89 -7.68 15.70 -1.06
CA SER A 89 -6.70 14.67 -0.71
C SER A 89 -7.05 14.00 0.61
N PHE A 90 -6.44 12.85 0.87
CA PHE A 90 -6.49 12.22 2.20
C PHE A 90 -5.74 13.07 3.23
N GLY A 91 -6.12 12.95 4.51
CA GLY A 91 -5.57 13.79 5.58
C GLY A 91 -4.08 13.55 5.85
N ASP A 92 -3.58 12.33 5.63
CA ASP A 92 -2.18 11.96 5.78
C ASP A 92 -1.26 12.66 4.76
N MET A 93 -1.76 12.91 3.56
CA MET A 93 -1.04 13.64 2.51
C MET A 93 -0.87 15.14 2.79
N MET A 94 -1.67 15.73 3.66
CA MET A 94 -1.68 17.18 3.89
C MET A 94 -0.32 17.72 4.38
N ARG A 95 0.44 16.92 5.13
CA ARG A 95 1.72 17.30 5.74
C ARG A 95 2.94 16.72 5.03
N VAL A 96 2.74 15.96 3.95
CA VAL A 96 3.86 15.40 3.21
C VAL A 96 4.63 16.54 2.53
N PRO A 97 5.94 16.66 2.75
CA PRO A 97 6.72 17.71 2.13
C PRO A 97 6.93 17.42 0.65
N GLY A 98 6.71 18.45 -0.17
CA GLY A 98 7.33 18.63 -1.48
C GLY A 98 8.71 19.29 -1.34
N SER A 99 9.20 19.91 -2.41
CA SER A 99 10.52 20.54 -2.43
C SER A 99 10.59 21.83 -1.60
N THR A 100 9.49 22.60 -1.54
CA THR A 100 9.46 23.93 -0.88
C THR A 100 8.33 24.10 0.14
N SER A 101 7.27 23.29 0.06
CA SER A 101 6.04 23.46 0.85
C SER A 101 5.29 22.12 0.97
N ASN A 102 4.17 22.11 1.68
CA ASN A 102 3.17 21.02 1.66
C ASN A 102 1.76 21.55 1.34
N LEU A 103 0.78 20.63 1.18
CA LEU A 103 -0.62 20.97 0.89
C LEU A 103 -1.31 21.77 2.01
N LEU A 104 -0.91 21.56 3.27
CA LEU A 104 -1.44 22.31 4.40
C LEU A 104 -0.99 23.78 4.36
N GLU A 105 0.25 24.05 3.95
CA GLU A 105 0.77 25.40 3.74
C GLU A 105 0.17 26.07 2.51
N ALA A 106 -0.04 25.32 1.41
CA ALA A 106 -0.77 25.83 0.23
C ALA A 106 -2.19 26.29 0.62
N LYS A 107 -2.88 25.49 1.44
CA LYS A 107 -4.17 25.87 2.03
C LYS A 107 -4.07 27.15 2.85
N ALA A 108 -3.03 27.31 3.67
CA ALA A 108 -2.82 28.52 4.46
C ALA A 108 -2.55 29.76 3.61
N ARG A 109 -2.00 29.60 2.39
CA ARG A 109 -1.82 30.66 1.39
C ARG A 109 -3.09 31.00 0.58
N GLY A 110 -4.19 30.28 0.79
CA GLY A 110 -5.48 30.56 0.17
C GLY A 110 -5.94 29.56 -0.90
N ALA A 111 -5.18 28.50 -1.17
CA ALA A 111 -5.64 27.41 -2.03
C ALA A 111 -6.84 26.68 -1.38
N ASP A 112 -7.86 26.31 -2.16
CA ASP A 112 -9.00 25.55 -1.65
C ASP A 112 -8.65 24.06 -1.60
N VAL A 113 -7.94 23.66 -0.54
CA VAL A 113 -7.58 22.25 -0.27
C VAL A 113 -8.51 21.66 0.78
N ARG A 114 -9.20 20.56 0.44
CA ARG A 114 -10.16 19.88 1.30
C ARG A 114 -9.72 18.44 1.59
N MET A 115 -9.74 18.08 2.86
CA MET A 115 -9.51 16.71 3.29
C MET A 115 -10.77 15.87 3.03
N VAL A 116 -10.59 14.69 2.43
CA VAL A 116 -11.66 13.73 2.17
C VAL A 116 -11.31 12.36 2.74
N TYR A 117 -12.32 11.54 3.01
CA TYR A 117 -12.13 10.16 3.47
C TYR A 117 -12.22 9.15 2.33
N SER A 118 -12.77 9.56 1.19
CA SER A 118 -12.90 8.71 0.01
C SER A 118 -12.89 9.53 -1.29
N PRO A 119 -12.52 8.92 -2.43
CA PRO A 119 -12.66 9.56 -3.74
C PRO A 119 -14.12 9.92 -4.06
N LEU A 120 -15.09 9.17 -3.53
CA LEU A 120 -16.52 9.48 -3.67
C LEU A 120 -16.91 10.82 -3.02
N ASP A 121 -16.25 11.21 -1.92
CA ASP A 121 -16.49 12.53 -1.32
C ASP A 121 -16.02 13.65 -2.25
N ALA A 122 -14.88 13.46 -2.93
CA ALA A 122 -14.39 14.41 -3.93
C ALA A 122 -15.35 14.52 -5.13
N LEU A 123 -15.91 13.40 -5.60
CA LEU A 123 -16.94 13.42 -6.65
C LEU A 123 -18.20 14.18 -6.20
N ARG A 124 -18.66 13.99 -4.97
CA ARG A 124 -19.80 14.76 -4.42
C ARG A 124 -19.49 16.25 -4.33
N ILE A 125 -18.25 16.62 -3.99
CA ILE A 125 -17.80 18.02 -4.00
C ILE A 125 -17.88 18.58 -5.43
N ALA A 126 -17.44 17.83 -6.46
CA ALA A 126 -17.58 18.22 -7.87
C ALA A 126 -19.03 18.51 -8.25
N GLN A 127 -19.95 17.59 -7.91
CA GLN A 127 -21.38 17.75 -8.19
C GLN A 127 -22.00 18.97 -7.50
N ALA A 128 -21.52 19.32 -6.31
CA ALA A 128 -22.00 20.48 -5.56
C ALA A 128 -21.38 21.82 -6.01
N ASN A 129 -20.33 21.80 -6.84
CA ASN A 129 -19.60 23.00 -7.31
C ASN A 129 -19.38 22.92 -8.83
N PRO A 130 -20.45 22.96 -9.65
CA PRO A 130 -20.37 22.71 -11.10
C PRO A 130 -19.54 23.75 -11.88
N ASP A 131 -19.33 24.94 -11.29
CA ASP A 131 -18.53 26.04 -11.83
C ASP A 131 -17.03 25.96 -11.46
N ARG A 132 -16.64 24.95 -10.67
CA ARG A 132 -15.28 24.76 -10.16
C ARG A 132 -14.72 23.43 -10.63
N GLN A 133 -13.41 23.39 -10.91
CA GLN A 133 -12.70 22.13 -11.15
C GLN A 133 -12.40 21.45 -9.82
N VAL A 134 -12.67 20.16 -9.69
CA VAL A 134 -12.39 19.39 -8.48
C VAL A 134 -11.42 18.28 -8.82
N VAL A 135 -10.23 18.38 -8.25
CA VAL A 135 -9.14 17.42 -8.47
C VAL A 135 -9.01 16.54 -7.24
N PHE A 136 -8.99 15.23 -7.41
CA PHE A 136 -8.68 14.27 -6.36
C PHE A 136 -7.25 13.74 -6.50
N PHE A 137 -6.44 13.94 -5.45
CA PHE A 137 -5.10 13.37 -5.37
C PHE A 137 -5.17 11.90 -4.99
N ALA A 138 -5.18 11.03 -5.99
CA ALA A 138 -5.29 9.61 -5.79
C ALA A 138 -3.92 9.00 -5.47
N ILE A 139 -3.70 8.64 -4.20
CA ILE A 139 -2.51 7.94 -3.72
C ILE A 139 -2.94 6.63 -3.07
N GLY A 140 -2.11 5.61 -3.26
CA GLY A 140 -2.20 4.37 -2.50
C GLY A 140 -1.90 3.14 -3.35
N PHE A 141 -1.82 1.99 -2.68
CA PHE A 141 -1.58 0.70 -3.30
C PHE A 141 -2.84 0.15 -3.98
N GLU A 142 -2.78 -1.12 -4.39
CA GLU A 142 -3.91 -1.87 -4.95
C GLU A 142 -5.11 -1.95 -3.99
N THR A 143 -4.93 -1.65 -2.70
CA THR A 143 -6.03 -1.56 -1.72
C THR A 143 -6.95 -0.35 -1.95
N THR A 144 -6.39 0.78 -2.38
CA THR A 144 -7.12 2.05 -2.53
C THR A 144 -7.55 2.29 -3.97
N ALA A 145 -6.77 1.78 -4.93
CA ALA A 145 -7.01 2.00 -6.36
C ALA A 145 -8.43 1.58 -6.81
N PRO A 146 -9.03 0.48 -6.32
CA PRO A 146 -10.40 0.10 -6.69
C PRO A 146 -11.44 1.15 -6.32
N SER A 147 -11.29 1.84 -5.17
CA SER A 147 -12.24 2.90 -4.79
C SER A 147 -12.15 4.11 -5.72
N THR A 148 -10.94 4.45 -6.18
CA THR A 148 -10.73 5.49 -7.19
C THR A 148 -11.34 5.06 -8.54
N ALA A 149 -11.11 3.81 -8.95
CA ALA A 149 -11.67 3.26 -10.18
C ALA A 149 -13.20 3.31 -10.22
N ILE A 150 -13.86 2.85 -9.16
CA ILE A 150 -15.33 2.90 -9.03
C ILE A 150 -15.83 4.36 -9.10
N THR A 151 -15.09 5.29 -8.51
CA THR A 151 -15.47 6.71 -8.52
C THR A 151 -15.37 7.31 -9.91
N LEU A 152 -14.33 6.98 -10.68
CA LEU A 152 -14.17 7.37 -12.08
C LEU A 152 -15.28 6.80 -12.97
N VAL A 153 -15.61 5.52 -12.82
CA VAL A 153 -16.75 4.90 -13.52
C VAL A 153 -18.04 5.66 -13.23
N LYS A 154 -18.32 5.96 -11.95
CA LYS A 154 -19.51 6.74 -11.57
C LYS A 154 -19.51 8.17 -12.12
N ALA A 155 -18.35 8.83 -12.13
CA ALA A 155 -18.23 10.17 -12.70
C ALA A 155 -18.55 10.15 -14.20
N LYS A 156 -18.06 9.13 -14.92
CA LYS A 156 -18.33 8.89 -16.35
C LYS A 156 -19.80 8.59 -16.62
N GLU A 157 -20.40 7.66 -15.89
CA GLU A 157 -21.82 7.31 -16.00
C GLU A 157 -22.74 8.52 -15.73
N ALA A 158 -22.36 9.38 -14.79
CA ALA A 158 -23.11 10.58 -14.43
C ALA A 158 -22.78 11.81 -15.29
N GLY A 159 -21.82 11.72 -16.21
CA GLY A 159 -21.40 12.83 -17.06
C GLY A 159 -20.77 14.00 -16.28
N VAL A 160 -20.13 13.75 -15.14
CA VAL A 160 -19.49 14.78 -14.31
C VAL A 160 -18.14 15.15 -14.89
N THR A 161 -18.07 16.28 -15.60
CA THR A 161 -16.88 16.71 -16.36
C THR A 161 -15.94 17.62 -15.58
N ASN A 162 -16.38 18.22 -14.48
CA ASN A 162 -15.57 19.06 -13.60
C ASN A 162 -14.82 18.29 -12.51
N PHE A 163 -14.88 16.96 -12.53
CA PHE A 163 -14.11 16.08 -11.66
C PHE A 163 -12.92 15.50 -12.43
N SER A 164 -11.74 15.49 -11.81
CA SER A 164 -10.57 14.78 -12.34
C SER A 164 -9.74 14.15 -11.23
N VAL A 165 -8.90 13.19 -11.61
CA VAL A 165 -8.03 12.45 -10.69
C VAL A 165 -6.58 12.68 -11.08
N PHE A 166 -5.78 13.14 -10.13
CA PHE A 166 -4.33 13.16 -10.23
C PHE A 166 -3.76 11.80 -9.79
N CYS A 167 -3.62 10.87 -10.73
CA CYS A 167 -3.39 9.46 -10.46
C CYS A 167 -1.93 9.15 -10.07
N ASN A 168 -1.74 8.76 -8.82
CA ASN A 168 -0.46 8.42 -8.19
C ASN A 168 -0.57 7.10 -7.40
N HIS A 169 -1.43 6.21 -7.86
CA HIS A 169 -1.47 4.86 -7.32
C HIS A 169 -0.20 4.09 -7.72
N VAL A 170 0.23 3.20 -6.83
CA VAL A 170 1.42 2.39 -6.99
C VAL A 170 1.11 0.91 -6.77
N THR A 171 1.96 0.02 -7.27
CA THR A 171 1.81 -1.43 -7.14
C THR A 171 2.93 -2.05 -6.31
N ILE A 172 2.64 -3.14 -5.60
CA ILE A 172 3.57 -3.74 -4.62
C ILE A 172 4.62 -4.65 -5.23
N VAL A 173 4.31 -5.30 -6.36
CA VAL A 173 5.18 -6.33 -6.94
C VAL A 173 6.50 -5.74 -7.46
N PRO A 174 6.52 -4.64 -8.23
CA PRO A 174 7.76 -4.03 -8.71
C PRO A 174 8.74 -3.57 -7.60
N PRO A 175 8.32 -2.83 -6.55
CA PRO A 175 9.24 -2.47 -5.47
C PRO A 175 9.72 -3.70 -4.69
N LEU A 176 8.88 -4.72 -4.49
CA LEU A 176 9.32 -5.99 -3.88
C LEU A 176 10.43 -6.66 -4.71
N LYS A 177 10.30 -6.64 -6.03
CA LYS A 177 11.34 -7.14 -6.95
C LYS A 177 12.63 -6.31 -6.85
N ALA A 178 12.53 -4.98 -6.83
CA ALA A 178 13.70 -4.10 -6.70
C ALA A 178 14.47 -4.33 -5.39
N ILE A 179 13.75 -4.60 -4.29
CA ILE A 179 14.32 -4.98 -2.99
C ILE A 179 15.07 -6.30 -3.08
N LEU A 180 14.48 -7.32 -3.72
CA LEU A 180 15.07 -8.65 -3.90
C LEU A 180 16.31 -8.64 -4.81
N GLU A 181 16.39 -7.68 -5.74
CA GLU A 181 17.53 -7.49 -6.64
C GLU A 181 18.65 -6.62 -6.03
N SER A 182 18.40 -6.03 -4.84
CA SER A 182 19.40 -5.23 -4.14
C SER A 182 20.47 -6.12 -3.50
N PRO A 183 21.77 -5.97 -3.86
CA PRO A 183 22.84 -6.83 -3.35
C PRO A 183 23.13 -6.62 -1.85
N ASP A 184 22.77 -5.46 -1.31
CA ASP A 184 23.07 -5.07 0.06
C ASP A 184 22.07 -5.67 1.07
N LEU A 185 20.93 -6.16 0.59
CA LEU A 185 19.83 -6.57 1.45
C LEU A 185 19.76 -8.10 1.58
N ARG A 186 20.24 -8.60 2.72
CA ARG A 186 20.18 -10.03 3.06
C ARG A 186 18.95 -10.34 3.90
N LEU A 187 17.87 -10.76 3.24
CA LEU A 187 16.63 -11.22 3.92
C LEU A 187 16.50 -12.73 3.87
N ASP A 188 15.83 -13.30 4.86
CA ASP A 188 15.46 -14.71 4.94
C ASP A 188 14.01 -14.96 4.53
N GLY A 189 13.16 -13.94 4.47
CA GLY A 189 11.77 -14.07 4.05
C GLY A 189 10.97 -12.77 4.20
N PHE A 190 9.68 -12.83 3.85
CA PHE A 190 8.79 -11.67 3.83
C PHE A 190 7.47 -11.91 4.54
N ILE A 191 6.99 -10.87 5.22
CA ILE A 191 5.62 -10.75 5.68
C ILE A 191 4.86 -9.92 4.63
N GLY A 192 4.03 -10.61 3.86
CA GLY A 192 3.29 -10.04 2.74
C GLY A 192 2.09 -9.18 3.19
N PRO A 193 1.75 -8.13 2.44
CA PRO A 193 0.78 -7.12 2.87
C PRO A 193 -0.66 -7.65 2.79
N GLY A 194 -1.31 -7.81 3.94
CA GLY A 194 -2.62 -8.45 4.05
C GLY A 194 -3.70 -7.83 3.16
N HIS A 195 -3.98 -6.53 3.33
CA HIS A 195 -5.02 -5.85 2.55
C HIS A 195 -4.72 -5.81 1.06
N VAL A 196 -3.47 -5.58 0.64
CA VAL A 196 -3.10 -5.63 -0.79
C VAL A 196 -3.38 -7.03 -1.34
N SER A 197 -3.03 -8.06 -0.57
CA SER A 197 -3.31 -9.47 -0.91
C SER A 197 -4.81 -9.77 -1.00
N THR A 198 -5.69 -9.05 -0.28
CA THR A 198 -7.15 -9.22 -0.46
C THR A 198 -7.63 -8.77 -1.84
N VAL A 199 -6.89 -7.87 -2.50
CA VAL A 199 -7.18 -7.39 -3.85
C VAL A 199 -6.50 -8.26 -4.90
N ILE A 200 -5.18 -8.44 -4.81
CA ILE A 200 -4.39 -9.10 -5.87
C ILE A 200 -4.20 -10.61 -5.66
N GLY A 201 -4.52 -11.11 -4.47
CA GLY A 201 -4.34 -12.51 -4.09
C GLY A 201 -2.89 -12.88 -3.78
N ASN A 202 -2.64 -14.17 -3.56
CA ASN A 202 -1.30 -14.70 -3.28
C ASN A 202 -0.49 -14.99 -4.55
N ARG A 203 -1.17 -15.24 -5.68
CA ARG A 203 -0.51 -15.62 -6.94
C ARG A 203 0.60 -14.65 -7.37
N PRO A 204 0.42 -13.32 -7.29
CA PRO A 204 1.45 -12.37 -7.70
C PRO A 204 2.73 -12.43 -6.87
N TYR A 205 2.73 -13.05 -5.68
CA TYR A 205 3.92 -13.18 -4.85
C TYR A 205 4.73 -14.45 -5.11
N ARG A 206 4.21 -15.40 -5.91
CA ARG A 206 4.88 -16.70 -6.13
C ARG A 206 6.24 -16.60 -6.82
N PHE A 207 6.54 -15.47 -7.48
CA PHE A 207 7.86 -15.22 -8.03
C PHE A 207 8.94 -15.09 -6.95
N VAL A 208 8.60 -14.66 -5.73
CA VAL A 208 9.55 -14.46 -4.64
C VAL A 208 10.27 -15.76 -4.26
N PRO A 209 9.56 -16.85 -3.89
CA PRO A 209 10.22 -18.14 -3.68
C PRO A 209 10.77 -18.73 -4.97
N ALA A 210 10.03 -18.67 -6.08
CA ALA A 210 10.40 -19.35 -7.33
C ALA A 210 11.67 -18.80 -7.99
N GLN A 211 11.95 -17.51 -7.86
CA GLN A 211 13.08 -16.85 -8.52
C GLN A 211 14.19 -16.47 -7.54
N TYR A 212 13.84 -16.12 -6.30
CA TYR A 212 14.79 -15.60 -5.31
C TYR A 212 15.00 -16.53 -4.11
N GLY A 213 14.26 -17.64 -4.03
CA GLY A 213 14.42 -18.62 -2.96
C GLY A 213 14.09 -18.07 -1.58
N LYS A 214 13.17 -17.10 -1.49
CA LYS A 214 12.71 -16.52 -0.22
C LYS A 214 11.25 -16.87 0.06
N PRO A 215 10.92 -17.45 1.23
CA PRO A 215 9.54 -17.68 1.61
C PRO A 215 8.81 -16.35 1.87
N LEU A 216 7.49 -16.35 1.66
CA LEU A 216 6.64 -15.20 1.92
C LEU A 216 5.34 -15.67 2.58
N VAL A 217 4.93 -15.00 3.64
CA VAL A 217 3.66 -15.30 4.32
C VAL A 217 2.76 -14.07 4.27
N THR A 218 1.61 -14.15 3.62
CA THR A 218 0.62 -13.06 3.65
C THR A 218 -0.09 -13.03 5.00
N ALA A 219 -0.09 -11.87 5.66
CA ALA A 219 -0.45 -11.75 7.07
C ALA A 219 -1.60 -10.79 7.34
N GLY A 220 -2.41 -11.09 8.35
CA GLY A 220 -3.37 -10.15 8.95
C GLY A 220 -2.69 -9.04 9.75
N PHE A 221 -3.46 -8.23 10.46
CA PHE A 221 -2.98 -7.00 11.10
C PHE A 221 -3.02 -7.03 12.63
N GLU A 222 -3.46 -8.13 13.23
CA GLU A 222 -3.44 -8.27 14.68
C GLU A 222 -2.07 -8.79 15.15
N PRO A 223 -1.67 -8.56 16.41
CA PRO A 223 -0.36 -8.99 16.91
C PRO A 223 -0.11 -10.50 16.73
N LEU A 224 -1.13 -11.33 16.96
CA LEU A 224 -1.04 -12.77 16.74
C LEU A 224 -0.95 -13.14 15.26
N ASP A 225 -1.50 -12.33 14.35
CA ASP A 225 -1.32 -12.59 12.92
C ASP A 225 0.17 -12.48 12.54
N ILE A 226 0.83 -11.42 13.02
CA ILE A 226 2.24 -11.16 12.73
C ILE A 226 3.13 -12.23 13.36
N LEU A 227 2.90 -12.55 14.64
CA LEU A 227 3.65 -13.62 15.33
C LEU A 227 3.47 -14.98 14.65
N GLN A 228 2.24 -15.32 14.26
CA GLN A 228 1.97 -16.56 13.53
C GLN A 228 2.67 -16.58 12.17
N SER A 229 2.69 -15.46 11.45
CA SER A 229 3.42 -15.37 10.17
C SER A 229 4.93 -15.53 10.34
N ILE A 230 5.53 -14.97 11.39
CA ILE A 230 6.94 -15.19 11.72
C ILE A 230 7.19 -16.67 12.02
N LEU A 231 6.33 -17.29 12.84
CA LEU A 231 6.43 -18.72 13.15
C LEU A 231 6.35 -19.58 11.87
N MET A 232 5.41 -19.29 10.97
CA MET A 232 5.28 -19.97 9.67
C MET A 232 6.55 -19.81 8.81
N LEU A 233 7.14 -18.62 8.75
CA LEU A 233 8.40 -18.38 8.04
C LEU A 233 9.54 -19.20 8.63
N VAL A 234 9.69 -19.20 9.95
CA VAL A 234 10.73 -19.95 10.66
C VAL A 234 10.56 -21.45 10.45
N HIS A 235 9.33 -21.97 10.46
CA HIS A 235 9.04 -23.36 10.11
C HIS A 235 9.47 -23.71 8.69
N GLN A 236 9.11 -22.89 7.70
CA GLN A 236 9.53 -23.13 6.32
C GLN A 236 11.05 -23.23 6.21
N LEU A 237 11.78 -22.28 6.79
CA LEU A 237 13.24 -22.27 6.76
C LEU A 237 13.86 -23.51 7.43
N ARG A 238 13.33 -23.93 8.59
CA ARG A 238 13.79 -25.13 9.31
C ARG A 238 13.52 -26.41 8.51
N GLU A 239 12.39 -26.46 7.82
CA GLU A 239 11.95 -27.62 7.03
C GLU A 239 12.55 -27.65 5.61
N GLY A 240 13.30 -26.61 5.22
CA GLY A 240 13.80 -26.45 3.86
C GLY A 240 12.70 -26.16 2.83
N ARG A 241 11.51 -25.73 3.27
CA ARG A 241 10.43 -25.25 2.40
C ARG A 241 10.67 -23.80 2.01
N CYS A 242 10.15 -23.43 0.84
CA CYS A 242 10.22 -22.07 0.33
C CYS A 242 9.01 -21.80 -0.58
N GLU A 243 7.94 -21.31 -0.01
CA GLU A 243 6.69 -21.09 -0.71
C GLU A 243 5.95 -19.83 -0.23
N VAL A 244 4.88 -19.48 -0.94
CA VAL A 244 3.93 -18.46 -0.48
C VAL A 244 2.89 -19.14 0.37
N GLU A 245 2.87 -18.85 1.68
CA GLU A 245 1.81 -19.29 2.58
C GLU A 245 0.84 -18.14 2.90
N ASN A 246 -0.38 -18.51 3.28
CA ASN A 246 -1.45 -17.57 3.60
C ASN A 246 -1.83 -17.71 5.07
N GLN A 247 -1.32 -16.82 5.92
CA GLN A 247 -1.77 -16.74 7.31
C GLN A 247 -3.15 -16.06 7.37
N TYR A 248 -3.42 -15.12 6.47
CA TYR A 248 -4.65 -14.33 6.44
C TYR A 248 -5.82 -14.99 5.69
N THR A 249 -5.98 -16.31 5.84
CA THR A 249 -6.97 -17.14 5.11
C THR A 249 -8.42 -16.66 5.27
N ARG A 250 -8.73 -15.95 6.36
CA ARG A 250 -10.05 -15.37 6.60
C ARG A 250 -10.42 -14.23 5.64
N ALA A 251 -9.45 -13.66 4.92
CA ALA A 251 -9.68 -12.53 4.02
C ALA A 251 -9.01 -12.69 2.65
N VAL A 252 -7.86 -13.38 2.57
CA VAL A 252 -7.06 -13.48 1.34
C VAL A 252 -7.37 -14.79 0.62
N ARG A 253 -7.67 -14.67 -0.68
CA ARG A 253 -7.81 -15.79 -1.62
C ARG A 253 -6.65 -15.79 -2.60
N ASP A 254 -6.35 -16.93 -3.21
CA ASP A 254 -5.24 -17.05 -4.14
C ASP A 254 -5.40 -16.19 -5.40
N GLU A 255 -6.61 -16.12 -5.93
CA GLU A 255 -7.00 -15.29 -7.07
C GLU A 255 -7.30 -13.83 -6.71
N GLY A 256 -7.30 -13.47 -5.43
CA GLY A 256 -7.67 -12.14 -4.96
C GLY A 256 -9.15 -11.81 -5.20
N ASN A 257 -9.42 -10.53 -5.41
CA ASN A 257 -10.75 -10.04 -5.74
C ASN A 257 -10.86 -9.81 -7.25
N VAL A 258 -11.41 -10.81 -7.95
CA VAL A 258 -11.55 -10.81 -9.41
C VAL A 258 -12.28 -9.57 -9.94
N ARG A 259 -13.33 -9.09 -9.25
CA ARG A 259 -14.07 -7.89 -9.67
C ARG A 259 -13.23 -6.62 -9.52
N ALA A 260 -12.46 -6.51 -8.44
CA ALA A 260 -11.54 -5.40 -8.25
C ALA A 260 -10.43 -5.41 -9.31
N LEU A 261 -9.87 -6.58 -9.63
CA LEU A 261 -8.86 -6.69 -10.68
C LEU A 261 -9.40 -6.31 -12.07
N GLN A 262 -10.64 -6.69 -12.38
CA GLN A 262 -11.29 -6.30 -13.64
C GLN A 262 -11.44 -4.79 -13.78
N ILE A 263 -11.99 -4.11 -12.76
CA ILE A 263 -12.17 -2.66 -12.83
C ILE A 263 -10.84 -1.90 -12.81
N LEU A 264 -9.83 -2.43 -12.11
CA LEU A 264 -8.48 -1.85 -12.15
C LEU A 264 -7.89 -1.91 -13.56
N GLY A 265 -8.05 -3.04 -14.27
CA GLY A 265 -7.58 -3.20 -15.64
C GLY A 265 -8.37 -2.41 -16.68
N GLU A 266 -9.60 -2.02 -16.37
CA GLU A 266 -10.41 -1.12 -17.21
C GLU A 266 -9.98 0.35 -17.05
N VAL A 267 -9.80 0.80 -15.80
CA VAL A 267 -9.59 2.22 -15.48
C VAL A 267 -8.12 2.64 -15.54
N PHE A 268 -7.19 1.72 -15.26
CA PHE A 268 -5.78 2.07 -15.11
C PHE A 268 -4.88 1.29 -16.08
N GLU A 269 -3.76 1.94 -16.40
CA GLU A 269 -2.62 1.35 -17.10
C GLU A 269 -1.35 1.54 -16.27
N LEU A 270 -0.37 0.66 -16.47
CA LEU A 270 0.95 0.81 -15.86
C LEU A 270 1.71 1.95 -16.52
N ARG A 271 2.32 2.81 -15.70
CA ARG A 271 3.31 3.80 -16.17
C ARG A 271 4.61 3.08 -16.52
N PRO A 272 5.30 3.44 -17.62
CA PRO A 272 6.60 2.86 -17.94
C PRO A 272 7.60 3.01 -16.79
N HIS A 273 7.64 4.18 -16.16
CA HIS A 273 8.49 4.50 -15.03
C HIS A 273 7.73 5.33 -14.00
N PHE A 274 8.01 5.10 -12.72
CA PHE A 274 7.51 5.92 -11.63
C PHE A 274 8.61 6.05 -10.57
N GLU A 275 8.81 7.24 -10.03
CA GLU A 275 9.79 7.50 -8.99
C GLU A 275 9.23 7.10 -7.62
N TRP A 276 10.04 6.43 -6.83
CA TRP A 276 9.77 6.07 -5.45
C TRP A 276 10.76 6.79 -4.54
N ARG A 277 10.25 7.56 -3.58
CA ARG A 277 11.08 8.24 -2.59
C ARG A 277 11.94 7.20 -1.86
N GLY A 278 13.26 7.37 -1.93
CA GLY A 278 14.24 6.47 -1.31
C GLY A 278 14.61 5.22 -2.13
N LEU A 279 13.92 4.94 -3.25
CA LEU A 279 14.22 3.80 -4.13
C LEU A 279 14.51 4.19 -5.58
N GLY A 280 14.30 5.45 -5.96
CA GLY A 280 14.52 5.93 -7.31
C GLY A 280 13.44 5.47 -8.29
N PHE A 281 13.77 5.41 -9.58
CA PHE A 281 12.80 5.02 -10.61
C PHE A 281 12.62 3.51 -10.67
N ILE A 282 11.37 3.06 -10.56
CA ILE A 282 10.99 1.65 -10.68
C ILE A 282 10.04 1.51 -11.87
N SER A 283 10.41 0.64 -12.81
CA SER A 283 9.61 0.39 -14.02
C SER A 283 8.26 -0.23 -13.68
N HIS A 284 7.18 0.18 -14.35
CA HIS A 284 5.85 -0.44 -14.23
C HIS A 284 5.31 -0.51 -12.79
N SER A 285 5.70 0.44 -11.94
CA SER A 285 5.35 0.47 -10.51
C SER A 285 4.27 1.48 -10.13
N GLY A 286 3.94 2.40 -11.04
CA GLY A 286 2.88 3.39 -10.88
C GLY A 286 1.73 3.15 -11.85
N LEU A 287 0.56 3.65 -11.52
CA LEU A 287 -0.63 3.63 -12.38
C LEU A 287 -0.89 5.03 -12.98
N LYS A 288 -1.44 5.05 -14.18
CA LYS A 288 -2.06 6.21 -14.85
C LYS A 288 -3.46 5.83 -15.29
N LEU A 289 -4.30 6.81 -15.64
CA LEU A 289 -5.60 6.49 -16.23
C LEU A 289 -5.42 5.89 -17.63
N SER A 290 -6.31 4.98 -18.00
CA SER A 290 -6.39 4.45 -19.37
C SER A 290 -6.95 5.50 -20.34
N GLU A 291 -6.75 5.29 -21.64
CA GLU A 291 -7.31 6.17 -22.68
C GLU A 291 -8.83 6.34 -22.54
N ALA A 292 -9.54 5.29 -22.11
CA ALA A 292 -10.99 5.32 -21.91
C ALA A 292 -11.45 6.28 -20.78
N PHE A 293 -10.54 6.72 -19.92
CA PHE A 293 -10.77 7.64 -18.82
C PHE A 293 -9.92 8.92 -18.92
N ALA A 294 -9.31 9.20 -20.09
CA ALA A 294 -8.46 10.36 -20.32
C ALA A 294 -9.13 11.70 -19.98
N ASP A 295 -10.44 11.82 -20.23
CA ASP A 295 -11.20 13.03 -19.88
C ASP A 295 -11.19 13.34 -18.38
N TRP A 296 -11.00 12.34 -17.51
CA TRP A 296 -10.92 12.51 -16.05
C TRP A 296 -9.48 12.54 -15.52
N ASP A 297 -8.46 12.53 -16.39
CA ASP A 297 -7.06 12.62 -15.97
C ASP A 297 -6.68 14.09 -15.71
N ALA A 298 -6.23 14.40 -14.50
CA ALA A 298 -5.78 15.75 -14.16
C ALA A 298 -4.43 16.11 -14.82
N GLU A 299 -3.63 15.13 -15.26
CA GLU A 299 -2.34 15.38 -15.94
C GLU A 299 -2.48 15.79 -17.41
N LEU A 300 -3.67 15.60 -18.00
CA LEU A 300 -3.96 15.93 -19.39
C LEU A 300 -4.70 17.27 -19.56
N ARG A 301 -4.94 18.01 -18.45
CA ARG A 301 -5.74 19.23 -18.40
C ARG A 301 -4.90 20.48 -18.17
#